data_AF-A0A0M9CIC0-F1
#
_entry.id   AF-A0A0M9CIC0-F1
#
_cell.length_a   1.000
_cell.length_b   1.000
_cell.length_c   1.000
_cell.angle_alpha   90.00
_cell.angle_beta   90.00
_cell.angle_gamma   90.00
#
_symmetry.space_group_name_H-M   'P 1'
#
loop_
_entity.id
_entity.type
_entity.pdbx_description
1 polymer ?
#
loop_
_entity_poly.entity_id
_entity_poly.type
_entity_poly.pdbx_seq_one_letter_code
_entity_poly.pdbx_strand_id
1 'polypeptide(L)'
;MKDENRQRADRVIKVFKDSQLNQRQFSELIGVSQQLVSAVVNYTKKPNETILLAIIDNIKDVDPMWLLTGLKKEEAKNYTPSNSEVQSPIEFHIKEIVKKQVEELSTDILQRLSNIEESVKQANP
;
A
#
# COMPACT_ATOMS: atom_id res chain seq x y z
N MET A 1 22.51 -9.01 -22.08
CA MET A 1 21.16 -9.23 -21.49
C MET A 1 20.20 -9.58 -22.63
N LYS A 2 19.22 -10.48 -22.43
CA LYS A 2 18.17 -10.75 -23.45
C LYS A 2 17.28 -9.52 -23.67
N ASP A 3 16.73 -9.34 -24.86
CA ASP A 3 15.98 -8.12 -25.24
C ASP A 3 14.78 -7.83 -24.33
N GLU A 4 14.02 -8.86 -23.93
CA GLU A 4 12.88 -8.70 -23.00
C GLU A 4 13.30 -8.14 -21.64
N ASN A 5 14.44 -8.59 -21.10
CA ASN A 5 14.97 -8.09 -19.84
C ASN A 5 15.46 -6.64 -19.97
N ARG A 6 15.95 -6.28 -21.17
CA ARG A 6 16.38 -4.91 -21.47
C ARG A 6 15.19 -3.96 -21.52
N GLN A 7 14.12 -4.33 -22.21
CA GLN A 7 12.86 -3.58 -22.23
C GLN A 7 12.26 -3.40 -20.83
N ARG A 8 12.37 -4.42 -19.97
CA ARG A 8 11.95 -4.32 -18.57
C ARG A 8 12.85 -3.36 -17.78
N ALA A 9 14.17 -3.39 -18.01
CA ALA A 9 15.10 -2.43 -17.41
C ALA A 9 14.83 -0.99 -17.88
N ASP A 10 14.49 -0.79 -19.15
CA ASP A 10 14.13 0.53 -19.70
C ASP A 10 12.98 1.17 -18.94
N ARG A 11 11.97 0.38 -18.54
CA ARG A 11 10.85 0.87 -17.74
C ARG A 11 11.26 1.28 -16.34
N VAL A 12 12.10 0.49 -15.67
CA VAL A 12 12.67 0.85 -14.36
C VAL A 12 13.51 2.13 -14.48
N ILE A 13 14.33 2.23 -15.51
CA ILE A 13 15.16 3.43 -15.77
C ILE A 13 14.29 4.64 -16.04
N LYS A 14 13.17 4.46 -16.76
CA LYS A 14 12.20 5.53 -16.99
C LYS A 14 11.61 6.03 -15.67
N VAL A 15 11.11 5.14 -14.81
CA VAL A 15 10.61 5.51 -13.48
C VAL A 15 11.68 6.22 -12.65
N PHE A 16 12.91 5.73 -12.68
CA PHE A 16 14.04 6.38 -12.01
C PHE A 16 14.28 7.81 -12.52
N LYS A 17 14.32 8.02 -13.84
CA LYS A 17 14.51 9.35 -14.43
C LYS A 17 13.34 10.28 -14.11
N ASP A 18 12.11 9.79 -14.19
CA ASP A 18 10.90 10.57 -13.93
C ASP A 18 10.82 11.00 -12.46
N SER A 19 11.41 10.24 -11.54
CA SER A 19 11.49 10.61 -10.11
C SER A 19 12.38 11.84 -9.83
N GLN A 20 13.28 12.21 -10.74
CA GLN A 20 14.29 13.28 -10.55
C GLN A 20 15.20 13.08 -9.32
N LEU A 21 15.28 11.86 -8.79
CA LEU A 21 16.13 11.50 -7.65
C LEU A 21 17.50 11.00 -8.12
N ASN A 22 18.51 11.15 -7.27
CA ASN A 22 19.77 10.43 -7.47
C ASN A 22 19.64 8.95 -7.06
N GLN A 23 20.60 8.09 -7.44
CA GLN A 23 20.51 6.65 -7.18
C GLN A 23 20.38 6.31 -5.68
N ARG A 24 21.00 7.09 -4.79
CA ARG A 24 20.91 6.86 -3.34
C ARG A 24 19.50 7.16 -2.86
N GLN A 25 18.99 8.35 -3.17
CA GLN A 25 17.64 8.77 -2.81
C GLN A 25 16.57 7.83 -3.38
N PHE A 26 16.73 7.40 -4.64
CA PHE A 26 15.81 6.45 -5.25
C PHE A 26 15.85 5.09 -4.54
N SER A 27 17.04 4.60 -4.19
CA SER A 27 17.19 3.35 -3.46
C SER A 27 16.60 3.40 -2.05
N GLU A 28 16.76 4.52 -1.35
CA GLU A 28 16.16 4.79 -0.04
C GLU A 28 14.64 4.85 -0.14
N LEU A 29 14.11 5.55 -1.16
CA LEU A 29 12.66 5.71 -1.39
C LEU A 29 11.96 4.36 -1.58
N ILE A 30 12.52 3.48 -2.41
CA ILE A 30 11.88 2.19 -2.71
C ILE A 30 12.32 1.07 -1.75
N GLY A 31 13.23 1.34 -0.82
CA GLY A 31 13.67 0.36 0.19
C GLY A 31 14.54 -0.78 -0.37
N VAL A 32 15.39 -0.53 -1.36
CA VAL A 32 16.32 -1.53 -1.91
C VAL A 32 17.78 -1.02 -1.88
N SER A 33 18.74 -1.90 -2.11
CA SER A 33 20.16 -1.48 -2.12
C SER A 33 20.51 -0.60 -3.33
N GLN A 34 21.32 0.43 -3.10
CA GLN A 34 21.84 1.28 -4.19
C GLN A 34 22.60 0.48 -5.26
N GLN A 35 23.27 -0.61 -4.87
CA GLN A 35 23.94 -1.52 -5.79
C GLN A 35 22.98 -2.21 -6.75
N LEU A 36 21.80 -2.63 -6.26
CA LEU A 36 20.76 -3.22 -7.11
C LEU A 36 20.25 -2.20 -8.13
N VAL A 37 19.96 -0.98 -7.68
CA VAL A 37 19.55 0.13 -8.56
C VAL A 37 20.61 0.40 -9.63
N SER A 38 21.88 0.56 -9.21
CA SER A 38 22.99 0.81 -10.12
C SER A 38 23.16 -0.31 -11.15
N ALA A 39 23.06 -1.57 -10.73
CA ALA A 39 23.20 -2.71 -11.62
C ALA A 39 22.07 -2.79 -12.67
N VAL A 40 20.85 -2.43 -12.27
CA VAL A 40 19.71 -2.39 -13.20
C VAL A 40 19.81 -1.21 -14.17
N VAL A 41 20.13 -0.01 -13.66
CA VAL A 41 20.25 1.22 -14.49
C VAL A 41 21.37 1.10 -15.52
N ASN A 42 22.45 0.38 -15.19
CA ASN A 42 23.57 0.14 -16.10
C ASN A 42 23.39 -1.12 -16.97
N TYR A 43 22.21 -1.75 -16.97
CA TYR A 43 21.93 -3.00 -17.70
C TYR A 43 22.87 -4.18 -17.37
N THR A 44 23.56 -4.14 -16.24
CA THR A 44 24.46 -5.24 -15.84
C THR A 44 23.69 -6.38 -15.19
N LYS A 45 22.52 -6.10 -14.58
CA LYS A 45 21.63 -7.10 -13.98
C LYS A 45 20.19 -6.91 -14.43
N LYS A 46 19.49 -8.03 -14.64
CA LYS A 46 18.05 -8.00 -14.96
C LYS A 46 17.27 -7.44 -13.76
N PRO A 47 16.25 -6.58 -13.98
CA PRO A 47 15.33 -6.21 -12.92
C PRO A 47 14.63 -7.48 -12.41
N ASN A 48 14.71 -7.72 -11.11
CA ASN A 48 14.00 -8.81 -10.44
C ASN A 48 12.70 -8.31 -9.82
N GLU A 49 11.88 -9.22 -9.32
CA GLU A 49 10.59 -8.93 -8.71
C GLU A 49 10.75 -7.99 -7.50
N THR A 50 11.85 -8.10 -6.75
CA THR A 50 12.15 -7.21 -5.62
C THR A 50 12.13 -5.74 -6.02
N ILE A 51 12.88 -5.33 -7.05
CA ILE A 51 12.91 -3.91 -7.45
C ILE A 51 11.59 -3.46 -8.08
N LEU A 52 10.89 -4.35 -8.78
CA LEU A 52 9.61 -4.04 -9.42
C LEU A 52 8.51 -3.80 -8.38
N LEU A 53 8.38 -4.70 -7.40
CA LEU A 53 7.41 -4.56 -6.30
C LEU A 53 7.74 -3.38 -5.40
N ALA A 54 9.02 -3.18 -5.09
CA ALA A 54 9.49 -2.02 -4.34
C ALA A 54 9.08 -0.68 -4.99
N ILE A 55 9.15 -0.59 -6.32
CA ILE A 55 8.67 0.58 -7.06
C ILE A 55 7.15 0.72 -6.95
N ILE A 56 6.41 -0.37 -7.14
CA ILE A 56 4.93 -0.38 -7.07
C ILE A 56 4.43 0.06 -5.69
N ASP A 57 5.08 -0.41 -4.62
CA ASP A 57 4.65 -0.14 -3.25
C ASP A 57 4.95 1.29 -2.81
N ASN A 58 6.01 1.91 -3.35
CA ASN A 58 6.50 3.21 -2.88
C ASN A 58 6.25 4.38 -3.85
N ILE A 59 5.93 4.13 -5.12
CA ILE A 59 5.72 5.17 -6.14
C ILE A 59 4.30 5.08 -6.70
N LYS A 60 3.40 5.94 -6.18
CA LYS A 60 1.96 5.93 -6.48
C LYS A 60 1.60 6.23 -7.93
N ASP A 61 2.44 6.98 -8.63
CA ASP A 61 2.18 7.45 -10.00
C ASP A 61 2.64 6.46 -11.08
N VAL A 62 3.12 5.28 -10.69
CA VAL A 62 3.55 4.23 -11.61
C VAL A 62 2.43 3.22 -11.81
N ASP A 63 2.02 3.02 -13.06
CA ASP A 63 1.10 1.93 -13.41
C ASP A 63 1.80 0.56 -13.27
N PRO A 64 1.37 -0.30 -12.32
CA PRO A 64 2.01 -1.60 -12.09
C PRO A 64 1.95 -2.50 -13.32
N MET A 65 0.85 -2.45 -14.08
CA MET A 65 0.67 -3.31 -15.25
C MET A 65 1.67 -2.92 -16.35
N TRP A 66 1.84 -1.62 -16.58
CA TRP A 66 2.83 -1.11 -17.50
C TRP A 66 4.26 -1.46 -17.04
N LEU A 67 4.59 -1.32 -15.76
CA LEU A 67 5.92 -1.65 -15.26
C LEU A 67 6.26 -3.13 -15.50
N LEU A 68 5.31 -4.03 -15.22
CA LEU A 68 5.51 -5.48 -15.33
C LEU A 68 5.52 -5.98 -16.78
N THR A 69 4.60 -5.47 -17.61
CA THR A 69 4.31 -6.02 -18.95
C THR A 69 4.75 -5.13 -20.10
N GLY A 70 4.88 -3.82 -19.87
CA GLY A 70 5.14 -2.81 -20.90
C GLY A 70 3.90 -2.33 -21.66
N LEU A 71 2.73 -2.91 -21.40
CA LEU A 71 1.47 -2.51 -22.02
C LEU A 71 0.87 -1.31 -21.29
N LYS A 72 0.32 -0.35 -22.03
CA LYS A 72 -0.46 0.74 -21.41
C LYS A 72 -1.83 0.21 -20.95
N LYS A 73 -2.42 0.85 -19.93
CA LYS A 73 -3.79 0.54 -19.44
C LYS A 73 -4.83 0.40 -20.55
N GLU A 74 -4.75 1.24 -21.58
CA GLU A 74 -5.67 1.23 -22.73
C GLU A 74 -5.52 0.00 -23.64
N GLU A 75 -4.33 -0.59 -23.66
CA GLU A 75 -3.96 -1.78 -24.44
C GLU A 75 -4.17 -3.07 -23.63
N ALA A 76 -4.14 -2.98 -22.29
CA ALA A 76 -4.40 -4.06 -21.35
C ALA A 76 -5.91 -4.35 -21.20
N LYS A 77 -6.58 -4.73 -22.28
CA LYS A 77 -8.05 -4.87 -22.34
C LYS A 77 -8.70 -6.00 -21.52
N ASN A 78 -7.99 -6.75 -20.67
CA ASN A 78 -8.55 -7.98 -20.08
C ASN A 78 -8.31 -8.23 -18.59
N TYR A 79 -7.86 -7.26 -17.81
CA TYR A 79 -7.86 -7.42 -16.34
C TYR A 79 -8.17 -6.10 -15.66
N THR A 80 -9.46 -5.82 -15.50
CA THR A 80 -9.93 -4.90 -14.48
C THR A 80 -10.08 -5.70 -13.18
N PRO A 81 -9.14 -5.64 -12.22
CA PRO A 81 -9.57 -5.80 -10.84
C PRO A 81 -10.55 -4.64 -10.62
N SER A 82 -11.79 -4.96 -10.25
CA SER A 82 -12.77 -3.92 -9.95
C SER A 82 -12.15 -3.01 -8.89
N ASN A 83 -12.02 -1.72 -9.20
CA ASN A 83 -11.76 -0.66 -8.21
C ASN A 83 -12.97 -0.48 -7.27
N SER A 84 -13.69 -1.55 -6.94
CA SER A 84 -14.30 -1.66 -5.64
C SER A 84 -13.12 -1.74 -4.69
N GLU A 85 -13.01 -0.81 -3.74
CA GLU A 85 -12.35 -1.06 -2.47
C GLU A 85 -12.70 -2.49 -2.04
N VAL A 86 -11.82 -3.46 -2.34
CA VAL A 86 -12.00 -4.81 -1.82
C VAL A 86 -11.59 -4.63 -0.37
N GLN A 87 -12.53 -4.15 0.44
CA GLN A 87 -12.44 -4.29 1.88
C GLN A 87 -12.07 -5.75 2.09
N SER A 88 -10.87 -5.99 2.58
CA SER A 88 -10.45 -7.34 2.86
C SER A 88 -11.51 -7.96 3.77
N PRO A 89 -11.90 -9.24 3.60
CA PRO A 89 -12.80 -9.89 4.54
C PRO A 89 -12.38 -9.69 6.01
N ILE A 90 -11.08 -9.51 6.23
CA ILE A 90 -10.47 -9.14 7.52
C ILE A 90 -10.87 -7.74 7.97
N GLU A 91 -10.83 -6.72 7.10
CA GLU A 91 -11.21 -5.35 7.44
C GLU A 91 -12.69 -5.23 7.81
N PHE A 92 -13.57 -5.95 7.10
CA PHE A 92 -14.98 -6.04 7.47
C PHE A 92 -15.16 -6.66 8.87
N HIS A 93 -14.44 -7.74 9.16
CA HIS A 93 -14.50 -8.42 10.45
C HIS A 93 -13.94 -7.55 11.58
N ILE A 94 -12.83 -6.83 11.35
CA ILE A 94 -12.24 -5.89 12.31
C ILE A 94 -13.25 -4.79 12.65
N LYS A 95 -13.91 -4.20 11.64
CA LYS A 95 -14.88 -3.12 11.85
C LYS A 95 -16.04 -3.57 12.74
N GLU A 96 -16.58 -4.76 12.50
CA GLU A 96 -17.66 -5.31 13.32
C GLU A 96 -17.21 -5.62 14.76
N ILE A 97 -16.01 -6.18 14.94
CA ILE A 97 -15.45 -6.43 16.28
C ILE A 97 -15.29 -5.12 17.06
N VAL A 98 -14.68 -4.10 16.44
CA VAL A 98 -14.46 -2.80 17.10
C VAL A 98 -15.79 -2.14 17.44
N LYS A 99 -16.75 -2.16 16.52
CA LYS A 99 -18.10 -1.61 16.76
C LYS A 99 -18.78 -2.28 17.95
N LYS A 100 -18.77 -3.62 18.01
CA LYS A 100 -19.37 -4.37 19.11
C LYS A 100 -18.72 -4.04 20.46
N GLN A 101 -17.39 -3.98 20.51
CA GLN A 101 -16.68 -3.62 21.75
C GLN A 101 -17.02 -2.21 22.23
N VAL A 102 -17.15 -1.25 21.30
CA VAL A 102 -17.51 0.14 21.64
C VAL A 102 -18.95 0.22 22.16
N GLU A 103 -19.90 -0.51 21.55
CA GLU A 103 -21.30 -0.55 21.99
C GLU A 103 -21.44 -1.17 23.40
N GLU A 104 -20.75 -2.28 23.66
CA GLU A 104 -20.72 -2.92 24.98
C GLU A 104 -20.14 -1.98 26.04
N LEU A 105 -19.00 -1.34 25.75
CA LEU A 105 -18.36 -0.41 26.67
C LEU A 105 -19.25 0.81 26.95
N SER A 106 -19.88 1.37 25.91
CA SER A 106 -20.79 2.51 26.04
C SER A 106 -21.98 2.17 26.94
N THR A 107 -22.52 0.95 26.80
CA THR A 107 -23.66 0.49 27.61
C THR A 107 -23.28 0.37 29.08
N ASP A 108 -22.12 -0.24 29.39
CA ASP A 108 -21.63 -0.37 30.76
C ASP A 108 -21.36 0.99 31.41
N ILE A 109 -20.76 1.92 30.67
CA ILE A 109 -20.50 3.29 31.16
C ILE A 109 -21.82 4.00 31.48
N LEU A 110 -22.80 3.97 30.57
CA LEU A 110 -24.08 4.63 30.78
C LEU A 110 -24.85 4.04 31.98
N GLN A 111 -24.80 2.72 32.16
CA GLN A 111 -25.42 2.05 33.30
C GLN A 111 -24.75 2.46 34.62
N ARG A 112 -23.41 2.52 34.66
CA ARG A 112 -22.67 2.99 35.84
C ARG A 112 -22.98 4.45 36.18
N LEU A 113 -23.06 5.32 35.17
CA LEU A 113 -23.42 6.72 35.36
C LEU A 113 -24.84 6.85 35.94
N SER A 114 -25.81 6.10 35.39
CA SER A 114 -27.18 6.06 35.91
C SER A 114 -27.22 5.65 37.39
N ASN A 115 -26.48 4.61 37.77
CA ASN A 115 -26.43 4.13 39.16
C ASN A 115 -25.80 5.17 40.11
N ILE A 116 -24.78 5.89 39.65
CA ILE A 116 -24.15 6.98 40.41
C ILE A 116 -25.13 8.13 40.60
N GLU A 117 -25.83 8.55 39.54
CA GLU A 117 -26.84 9.62 39.63
C GLU A 117 -27.96 9.27 40.62
N GLU A 118 -28.44 8.03 40.59
CA GLU A 118 -29.48 7.55 41.50
C GLU A 118 -28.97 7.52 42.96
N SER A 119 -27.74 7.06 43.18
CA SER A 119 -27.10 7.05 44.50
C SER A 119 -26.91 8.47 45.06
N VAL A 120 -26.53 9.43 44.22
CA VAL A 120 -26.39 10.85 44.62
C VAL A 120 -27.74 11.47 44.97
N LYS A 121 -28.80 11.20 44.19
CA LYS A 121 -30.16 11.66 44.51
C LYS A 121 -30.68 11.09 45.84
N GLN A 122 -30.36 9.83 46.15
CA GLN A 122 -30.75 9.21 47.41
C GLN A 122 -29.97 9.73 48.62
N ALA A 123 -28.71 10.14 48.42
CA ALA A 123 -27.85 10.67 49.49
C ALA A 123 -28.10 12.16 49.81
N ASN A 124 -28.81 12.89 48.95
CA ASN A 124 -29.11 14.32 49.10
C ASN A 124 -30.62 14.58 48.79
N PRO A 125 -31.54 14.21 49.72
CA PRO A 125 -32.98 14.37 49.53
C PRO A 125 -33.46 15.82 49.52
#